data_AF-A0A535NTM6-F1
#
_entry.id   AF-A0A535NTM6-F1
#
_cell.length_a   1.000
_cell.length_b   1.000
_cell.length_c   1.000
_cell.angle_alpha   90.00
_cell.angle_beta   90.00
_cell.angle_gamma   90.00
#
_symmetry.space_group_name_H-M   'P 1'
#
loop_
_entity.id
_entity.type
_entity.pdbx_description
1 polymer ?
#
loop_
_entity_poly.entity_id
_entity_poly.type
_entity_poly.pdbx_seq_one_letter_code
_entity_poly.pdbx_strand_id
1 'polypeptide(L)'
;MGPLATANHEIREAERSEEERRLAKLVEPRRLTDRLLNQLEELNLDGVGLVPDDCEPSLAELRTHLTGLAGVERSLIDRLQSGTRTAELIETIFSIQEVISPPTLAPGTLPLDDVES
;
A
#
# COMPACT_ATOMS: atom_id res chain seq x y z
N MET A 1 7.10 35.77 22.98
CA MET A 1 7.37 34.47 22.33
C MET A 1 8.85 34.16 22.54
N GLY A 2 9.18 33.20 23.40
CA GLY A 2 10.57 32.84 23.70
C GLY A 2 11.19 31.98 22.58
N PRO A 3 12.53 31.94 22.45
CA PRO A 3 13.24 31.23 21.38
C PRO A 3 12.90 29.73 21.27
N LEU A 4 12.50 29.10 22.38
CA LEU A 4 12.01 27.71 22.40
C LEU A 4 10.66 27.52 21.69
N ALA A 5 9.79 28.53 21.71
CA ALA A 5 8.47 28.48 21.08
C ALA A 5 8.57 28.61 19.55
N THR A 6 9.54 29.41 19.06
CA THR A 6 9.83 29.53 17.63
C THR A 6 10.43 28.23 17.07
N ALA A 7 11.42 27.65 17.77
CA ALA A 7 12.03 26.38 17.35
C ALA A 7 11.02 25.20 17.32
N ASN A 8 10.12 25.10 18.30
CA ASN A 8 9.06 24.08 18.28
C ASN A 8 8.05 24.26 17.13
N HIS A 9 7.80 25.51 16.72
CA HIS A 9 6.90 25.78 15.60
C HIS A 9 7.51 25.36 14.26
N GLU A 10 8.79 25.69 14.06
CA GLU A 10 9.55 25.32 12.85
C GLU A 10 9.66 23.80 12.69
N ILE A 11 9.90 23.05 13.77
CA ILE A 11 9.96 21.58 13.75
C ILE A 11 8.61 20.98 13.31
N ARG A 12 7.50 21.43 13.91
CA ARG A 12 6.15 20.93 13.58
C ARG A 12 5.70 21.25 12.16
N GLU A 13 6.22 22.32 11.56
CA GLU A 13 5.94 22.66 10.17
C GLU A 13 6.76 21.81 9.20
N ALA A 14 8.04 21.55 9.54
CA ALA A 14 8.88 20.64 8.78
C ALA A 14 8.34 19.20 8.78
N GLU A 15 7.91 18.68 9.95
CA GLU A 15 7.30 17.35 10.09
C GLU A 15 6.02 17.22 9.26
N ARG A 16 5.16 18.24 9.23
CA ARG A 16 3.93 18.23 8.41
C ARG A 16 4.25 18.19 6.92
N SER A 17 5.21 19.00 6.46
CA SER A 17 5.58 19.01 5.04
C SER A 17 6.20 17.67 4.61
N GLU A 18 6.99 17.04 5.48
CA GLU A 18 7.55 15.71 5.22
C GLU A 18 6.47 14.64 5.15
N GLU A 19 5.52 14.64 6.08
CA GLU A 19 4.39 13.70 6.09
C GLU A 19 3.48 13.90 4.87
N GLU A 20 3.17 15.13 4.49
CA GLU A 20 2.39 15.43 3.27
C GLU A 20 3.10 14.91 2.01
N ARG A 21 4.42 15.11 1.91
CA ARG A 21 5.22 14.57 0.80
C ARG A 21 5.22 13.05 0.80
N ARG A 22 5.27 12.42 1.98
CA ARG A 22 5.21 10.96 2.12
C ARG A 22 3.86 10.44 1.65
N LEU A 23 2.76 11.05 2.10
CA LEU A 23 1.40 10.67 1.69
C LEU A 23 1.18 10.89 0.18
N ALA A 24 1.69 12.00 -0.38
CA ALA A 24 1.60 12.27 -1.82
C ALA A 24 2.28 11.18 -2.67
N LYS A 25 3.41 10.63 -2.20
CA LYS A 25 4.09 9.51 -2.87
C LYS A 25 3.30 8.21 -2.85
N LEU A 26 2.34 8.05 -1.94
CA LEU A 26 1.52 6.85 -1.82
C LEU A 26 0.27 6.88 -2.73
N VAL A 27 -0.08 8.02 -3.32
CA VAL A 27 -1.30 8.16 -4.13
C VAL A 27 -1.28 7.23 -5.35
N GLU A 28 -0.21 7.29 -6.15
CA GLU A 28 -0.09 6.46 -7.35
C GLU A 28 0.03 4.95 -7.07
N PRO A 29 0.90 4.47 -6.15
CA PRO A 29 0.95 3.03 -5.87
C PRO A 29 -0.38 2.50 -5.34
N ARG A 30 -1.14 3.25 -4.53
CA ARG A 30 -2.48 2.84 -4.07
C ARG A 30 -3.46 2.69 -5.23
N ARG A 31 -3.49 3.68 -6.12
CA ARG A 31 -4.35 3.64 -7.31
C ARG A 31 -4.00 2.45 -8.22
N LEU A 32 -2.71 2.16 -8.38
CA LEU A 32 -2.24 1.04 -9.19
C LEU A 32 -2.59 -0.30 -8.55
N THR A 33 -2.43 -0.47 -7.23
CA THR A 33 -2.82 -1.70 -6.53
C THR A 33 -4.33 -1.93 -6.65
N ASP A 34 -5.17 -0.91 -6.44
CA ASP A 34 -6.63 -1.04 -6.56
C ASP A 34 -7.04 -1.45 -7.98
N ARG A 35 -6.44 -0.82 -9.00
CA ARG A 35 -6.71 -1.17 -10.40
C ARG A 35 -6.30 -2.60 -10.72
N LEU A 36 -5.11 -3.01 -10.30
CA LEU A 36 -4.59 -4.36 -10.54
C LEU A 36 -5.42 -5.42 -9.82
N LEU A 37 -5.86 -5.17 -8.58
CA LEU A 37 -6.73 -6.09 -7.86
C LEU A 37 -8.03 -6.32 -8.62
N ASN A 38 -8.72 -5.25 -9.06
CA ASN A 38 -9.94 -5.38 -9.85
C ASN A 38 -9.71 -6.23 -11.12
N GLN A 39 -8.62 -5.99 -11.85
CA GLN A 39 -8.28 -6.76 -13.06
C GLN A 39 -7.98 -8.23 -12.75
N LEU A 40 -7.24 -8.52 -11.69
CA LEU A 40 -6.90 -9.89 -11.31
C LEU A 40 -8.11 -10.65 -10.75
N GLU A 41 -9.02 -9.96 -10.06
CA GLU A 41 -10.28 -10.53 -9.62
C GLU A 41 -11.15 -10.92 -10.81
N GLU A 42 -11.27 -10.07 -11.84
CA GLU A 42 -11.95 -10.39 -13.10
C GLU A 42 -11.32 -11.65 -13.75
N LEU A 43 -9.99 -11.68 -13.88
CA LEU A 43 -9.27 -12.84 -14.42
C LEU A 43 -9.53 -14.11 -13.61
N ASN A 44 -9.56 -14.01 -12.28
CA ASN A 44 -9.82 -15.13 -11.40
C ASN A 44 -11.26 -15.64 -11.54
N LEU A 45 -12.23 -14.74 -11.68
CA LEU A 45 -13.64 -15.08 -11.96
C LEU A 45 -13.80 -15.76 -13.33
N ASP A 46 -13.02 -15.34 -14.32
CA ASP A 46 -12.95 -15.95 -15.65
C ASP A 46 -12.18 -17.28 -15.67
N GLY A 47 -11.62 -17.71 -14.53
CA GLY A 47 -10.89 -18.96 -14.39
C GLY A 47 -9.48 -18.93 -14.98
N VAL A 48 -8.92 -17.75 -15.23
CA VAL A 48 -7.56 -17.57 -15.74
C VAL A 48 -6.56 -17.86 -14.62
N GLY A 49 -5.85 -18.99 -14.74
CA GLY A 49 -4.94 -19.46 -13.70
C GLY A 49 -3.61 -18.71 -13.60
N LEU A 50 -3.13 -18.12 -14.70
CA LEU A 50 -1.87 -17.38 -14.78
C LEU A 50 -2.12 -15.98 -15.36
N VAL A 51 -1.45 -14.98 -14.78
CA VAL A 51 -1.60 -13.59 -15.18
C VAL A 51 -1.05 -13.37 -16.61
N PRO A 52 -1.83 -12.77 -17.52
CA PRO A 52 -1.41 -12.53 -18.89
C PRO A 52 -0.33 -11.45 -18.99
N ASP A 53 0.47 -11.50 -20.05
CA ASP A 53 1.54 -10.53 -20.31
C ASP A 53 1.03 -9.09 -20.53
N ASP A 54 -0.25 -8.94 -20.91
CA ASP A 54 -0.90 -7.63 -21.03
C ASP A 54 -0.94 -6.85 -19.70
N CYS A 55 -0.80 -7.54 -18.56
CA CYS A 55 -0.71 -6.92 -17.24
C CYS A 55 0.70 -6.40 -16.91
N GLU A 56 1.76 -6.81 -17.64
CA GLU A 56 3.14 -6.44 -17.29
C GLU A 56 3.41 -4.93 -17.25
N PRO A 57 2.88 -4.09 -18.16
CA PRO A 57 3.10 -2.66 -18.09
C PRO A 57 2.66 -2.07 -16.74
N SER A 58 1.49 -2.48 -16.25
CA SER A 58 0.95 -2.05 -14.95
C SER A 58 1.76 -2.62 -13.78
N LEU A 59 2.23 -3.87 -13.88
CA LEU A 59 3.07 -4.50 -12.84
C LEU A 59 4.47 -3.87 -12.78
N ALA A 60 5.06 -3.52 -13.92
CA ALA A 60 6.33 -2.78 -14.01
C ALA A 60 6.22 -1.37 -13.44
N GLU A 61 5.12 -0.68 -13.72
CA GLU A 61 4.82 0.64 -13.16
C GLU A 61 4.71 0.55 -11.63
N LEU A 62 3.94 -0.41 -11.12
CA LEU A 62 3.81 -0.64 -9.68
C LEU A 62 5.17 -0.93 -9.03
N ARG A 63 5.99 -1.82 -9.59
CA ARG A 63 7.36 -2.10 -9.09
C ARG A 63 8.22 -0.84 -9.00
N THR A 64 8.12 0.05 -9.99
CA THR A 64 8.85 1.32 -10.01
C THR A 64 8.43 2.22 -8.85
N HIS A 65 7.13 2.33 -8.57
CA HIS A 65 6.62 3.12 -7.44
C HIS A 65 6.97 2.53 -6.07
N LEU A 66 7.04 1.21 -5.96
CA LEU A 66 7.37 0.51 -4.71
C LEU A 66 8.88 0.50 -4.43
N THR A 67 9.72 0.69 -5.45
CA THR A 67 11.17 0.68 -5.28
C THR A 67 11.62 1.81 -4.35
N GLY A 68 12.23 1.45 -3.22
CA GLY A 68 12.69 2.41 -2.22
C GLY A 68 11.59 2.85 -1.24
N LEU A 69 10.40 2.26 -1.29
CA LEU A 69 9.35 2.50 -0.30
C LEU A 69 9.62 1.69 0.98
N ALA A 70 9.69 2.40 2.11
CA ALA A 70 9.92 1.76 3.41
C ALA A 70 8.73 0.86 3.81
N GLY A 71 9.04 -0.36 4.26
CA GLY A 71 8.06 -1.34 4.74
C GLY A 71 7.59 -2.35 3.68
N VAL A 72 7.86 -2.10 2.39
CA VAL A 72 7.56 -3.07 1.33
C VAL A 72 8.75 -4.01 1.16
N GLU A 73 8.53 -5.30 1.39
CA GLU A 73 9.59 -6.29 1.21
C GLU A 73 9.96 -6.46 -0.27
N ARG A 74 11.26 -6.58 -0.54
CA ARG A 74 11.75 -6.82 -1.91
C ARG A 74 11.19 -8.11 -2.52
N SER A 75 10.96 -9.13 -1.69
CA SER A 75 10.31 -10.39 -2.06
C SER A 75 8.93 -10.17 -2.68
N LEU A 76 8.13 -9.24 -2.16
CA LEU A 76 6.82 -8.90 -2.70
C LEU A 76 6.94 -8.18 -4.05
N ILE A 77 7.90 -7.27 -4.17
CA ILE A 77 8.18 -6.54 -5.43
C ILE A 77 8.63 -7.52 -6.52
N ASP A 78 9.49 -8.47 -6.18
CA ASP A 78 10.02 -9.46 -7.12
C ASP A 78 8.92 -10.41 -7.64
N ARG A 79 7.83 -10.62 -6.88
CA ARG A 79 6.67 -11.44 -7.27
C ARG A 79 5.67 -10.72 -8.19
N LEU A 80 5.81 -9.42 -8.42
CA LEU A 80 4.95 -8.65 -9.34
C LEU A 80 5.32 -8.90 -10.80
N GLN A 81 4.93 -10.06 -11.32
CA GLN A 81 5.25 -10.53 -12.68
C GLN A 81 4.04 -11.23 -13.35
N SER A 82 3.91 -11.12 -14.67
CA SER A 82 3.05 -11.98 -15.47
C SER A 82 3.52 -13.43 -15.40
N GLY A 83 2.63 -14.35 -15.75
CA GLY A 83 2.88 -15.78 -15.57
C GLY A 83 2.87 -16.24 -14.10
N THR A 84 2.77 -15.34 -13.13
CA THR A 84 2.43 -15.67 -11.74
C THR A 84 1.01 -16.20 -11.69
N ARG A 85 0.71 -17.08 -10.73
CA ARG A 85 -0.67 -17.52 -10.52
C ARG A 85 -1.54 -16.33 -10.10
N THR A 86 -2.71 -16.20 -10.71
CA THR A 86 -3.62 -15.06 -10.47
C THR A 86 -3.93 -14.90 -8.98
N ALA A 87 -4.28 -15.99 -8.29
CA ALA A 87 -4.51 -15.98 -6.84
C ALA A 87 -3.28 -15.55 -6.02
N GLU A 88 -2.09 -16.03 -6.38
CA GLU A 88 -0.85 -15.65 -5.67
C GLU A 88 -0.48 -14.18 -5.90
N LEU A 89 -0.80 -13.63 -7.08
CA LEU A 89 -0.56 -12.22 -7.36
C LEU A 89 -1.58 -11.32 -6.64
N ILE A 90 -2.85 -11.75 -6.54
CA ILE A 90 -3.86 -11.07 -5.71
C ILE A 90 -3.37 -10.97 -4.26
N GLU A 91 -2.96 -12.08 -3.64
CA GLU A 91 -2.43 -12.09 -2.28
C GLU A 91 -1.21 -11.17 -2.12
N THR A 92 -0.29 -11.20 -3.09
CA THR A 92 0.91 -10.35 -3.08
C THR A 92 0.54 -8.87 -3.11
N ILE A 93 -0.41 -8.48 -3.97
CA ILE A 93 -0.85 -7.09 -4.08
C ILE A 93 -1.62 -6.65 -2.83
N PHE A 94 -2.42 -7.54 -2.22
CA PHE A 94 -3.04 -7.27 -0.92
C PHE A 94 -2.01 -7.00 0.17
N SER A 95 -0.96 -7.83 0.30
CA SER A 95 0.09 -7.59 1.30
C SER A 95 0.82 -6.27 1.07
N ILE A 96 1.03 -5.87 -0.19
CA ILE A 96 1.59 -4.55 -0.50
C ILE A 96 0.61 -3.45 -0.07
N GLN A 97 -0.69 -3.60 -0.34
CA GLN A 97 -1.72 -2.64 0.03
C GLN A 97 -1.80 -2.44 1.55
N GLU A 98 -1.66 -3.49 2.36
CA GLU A 98 -1.62 -3.40 3.82
C GLU A 98 -0.47 -2.53 4.33
N VAL A 99 0.65 -2.48 3.61
CA VAL A 99 1.80 -1.61 3.95
C VAL A 99 1.54 -0.17 3.53
N ILE A 100 1.08 0.06 2.30
CA ILE A 100 0.99 1.41 1.72
C ILE A 100 -0.32 2.13 2.06
N SER A 101 -1.35 1.37 2.44
CA SER A 101 -2.66 1.83 2.85
C SER A 101 -3.15 0.96 4.00
N PRO A 102 -2.47 0.99 5.16
CA PRO A 102 -2.89 0.22 6.31
C PRO A 102 -4.35 0.55 6.62
N PRO A 103 -5.18 -0.45 6.91
CA PRO A 103 -6.56 -0.19 7.29
C PRO A 103 -6.52 0.79 8.45
N THR A 104 -7.20 1.93 8.30
CA THR A 104 -7.51 2.80 9.43
C THR A 104 -8.45 2.03 10.33
N LEU A 105 -7.88 1.21 11.22
CA LEU A 105 -8.55 0.85 12.45
C LEU A 105 -8.88 2.18 13.09
N ALA A 106 -10.18 2.51 13.12
CA ALA A 106 -10.64 3.66 13.88
C ALA A 106 -10.03 3.52 15.29
N PRO A 107 -9.32 4.55 15.81
CA PRO A 107 -8.82 4.49 17.17
C PRO A 107 -10.04 4.47 18.10
N GLY A 108 -10.53 3.27 18.45
CA GLY A 108 -11.78 3.13 19.19
C GLY A 108 -12.40 1.73 19.26
N THR A 109 -12.07 0.79 18.39
CA THR A 109 -12.56 -0.60 18.53
C THR A 109 -11.54 -1.47 19.28
N LEU A 110 -11.39 -1.18 20.57
CA LEU A 110 -11.07 -2.25 21.52
C LEU A 110 -12.31 -3.15 21.59
N PRO A 111 -12.23 -4.48 21.44
CA PRO A 111 -13.26 -5.33 21.99
C PRO A 111 -13.21 -5.14 23.50
N LEU A 112 -14.16 -4.37 24.03
CA LEU A 112 -14.58 -4.57 25.40
C LEU A 112 -15.24 -5.95 25.40
N ASP A 113 -14.42 -6.98 25.61
CA ASP A 113 -14.92 -8.26 26.08
C ASP A 113 -15.60 -7.97 27.42
N ASP A 114 -16.93 -7.92 27.32
CA ASP A 114 -17.90 -8.00 28.38
C ASP A 114 -17.56 -9.23 29.23
N VAL A 115 -16.80 -9.03 30.30
CA VAL A 115 -16.59 -10.03 31.34
C VAL A 115 -16.81 -9.35 32.68
N GLU A 116 -17.67 -9.99 33.48
CA GLU A 116 -18.20 -9.64 34.81
C GLU A 116 -19.52 -8.83 34.76
N SER A 117 -20.67 -9.34 35.20
CA SER A 117 -21.02 -10.52 36.03
C SER A 117 -22.46 -10.99 35.76
#